data_AF-A0A196SC47-F1
#
_entry.id   AF-A0A196SC47-F1
#
_cell.length_a   1.000
_cell.length_b   1.000
_cell.length_c   1.000
_cell.angle_alpha   90.00
_cell.angle_beta   90.00
_cell.angle_gamma   90.00
#
_symmetry.space_group_name_H-M   'P 1'
#
loop_
_entity.id
_entity.type
_entity.pdbx_description
1 polymer ?
#
loop_
_entity_poly.entity_id
_entity_poly.type
_entity_poly.pdbx_seq_one_letter_code
_entity_poly.pdbx_strand_id
1 'polypeptide(L)'
;MACNGKMIVICTVGLIMVLIPVSLYLVADVAHLFWSSRGQLIKEYNKRAQGWMDYGIEEFKGASFTAESNGEKLTLQPSTEKGGEYYPIRDRCNLKGDPKGGCLTTDAYYYAVDIPYNGAKSLDVVVRNGENGAVIYNSTYTTSTKSLIDFDSLGCKDVASCTPLCEKLGGTIPEGAKWCEYYSSLEELCYRVNRNPSGEYSIDDPPTWELEVYTGLPGCEYQLAWKEMKYEQKQRESVKLILRSYRDAYISASSITYGCSSTHMTETSCFPTSSEGDQRLNLICMYLKLGAIGFMILDAIVIIIMVCVVVGKGKKGKTYAAQLV
;
A
#
# COMPACT_ATOMS: atom_id res chain seq x y z
N MET A 1 13.97 21.92 61.91
CA MET A 1 13.44 22.27 60.57
C MET A 1 12.51 21.15 60.11
N ALA A 2 11.25 21.18 60.57
CA ALA A 2 10.24 20.24 60.09
C ALA A 2 9.66 20.83 58.80
N CYS A 3 10.04 20.26 57.66
CA CYS A 3 9.28 20.48 56.44
C CYS A 3 7.90 19.89 56.70
N ASN A 4 6.90 20.75 56.95
CA ASN A 4 5.54 20.33 57.26
C ASN A 4 5.08 19.33 56.19
N GLY A 5 4.81 18.07 56.56
CA GLY A 5 4.38 17.03 55.60
C GLY A 5 3.19 17.46 54.74
N LYS A 6 2.38 18.42 55.21
CA LYS A 6 1.32 19.08 54.45
C LYS A 6 1.82 19.89 53.25
N MET A 7 2.93 20.61 53.37
CA MET A 7 3.52 21.38 52.26
C MET A 7 4.11 20.48 51.19
N ILE A 8 4.74 19.38 51.61
CA ILE A 8 5.25 18.37 50.67
C ILE A 8 4.08 17.80 49.87
N VAL A 9 3.02 17.32 50.53
CA VAL A 9 1.84 16.75 49.87
C VAL A 9 1.18 17.73 48.90
N ILE A 10 1.06 19.01 49.28
CA ILE A 10 0.47 20.04 48.39
C ILE A 10 1.35 20.25 47.13
N CYS A 11 2.68 20.30 47.29
CA CYS A 11 3.59 20.44 46.16
C CYS A 11 3.60 19.20 45.25
N THR A 12 3.56 17.98 45.80
CA THR A 12 3.50 16.76 44.98
C THR A 12 2.18 16.66 44.23
N VAL A 13 1.05 16.97 44.88
CA VAL A 13 -0.27 16.97 44.23
C VAL A 13 -0.33 18.03 43.12
N GLY A 14 0.16 19.25 43.38
CA GLY A 14 0.22 20.30 42.36
C GLY A 14 1.10 19.93 41.16
N LEU A 15 2.24 19.26 41.40
CA LEU A 15 3.11 18.77 40.33
C LEU A 15 2.40 17.71 39.48
N ILE A 16 1.70 16.75 40.11
CA ILE A 16 0.96 15.70 39.42
C ILE A 16 -0.19 16.28 38.59
N MET A 17 -0.92 17.26 39.13
CA MET A 17 -2.00 17.96 38.43
C MET A 17 -1.51 18.69 37.17
N VAL A 18 -0.26 19.19 37.15
CA VAL A 18 0.31 19.81 35.93
C VAL A 18 0.92 18.78 34.98
N LEU A 19 1.59 17.75 35.50
CA LEU A 19 2.30 16.77 34.67
C LEU A 19 1.35 15.89 33.86
N ILE A 20 0.21 15.49 34.42
CA ILE A 20 -0.74 14.59 33.73
C ILE A 20 -1.34 15.25 32.48
N PRO A 21 -1.92 16.47 32.52
CA PRO A 21 -2.48 17.12 31.34
C PRO A 21 -1.42 17.43 30.27
N VAL A 22 -0.23 17.88 30.68
CA VAL A 22 0.89 18.15 29.76
C VAL A 22 1.33 16.86 29.07
N SER A 23 1.45 15.76 29.80
CA SER A 23 1.83 14.46 29.23
C SER A 23 0.77 13.94 28.26
N LEU A 24 -0.52 14.03 28.60
CA LEU A 24 -1.62 13.62 27.73
C LEU A 24 -1.66 14.44 26.43
N TYR A 25 -1.42 15.75 26.51
CA TYR A 25 -1.37 16.62 25.35
C TYR A 25 -0.19 16.26 24.43
N LEU A 26 1.00 16.07 25.02
CA LEU A 26 2.21 15.66 24.29
C LEU A 26 2.02 14.30 23.60
N VAL A 27 1.46 13.31 24.30
CA VAL A 27 1.15 11.99 23.75
C VAL A 27 0.19 12.11 22.57
N ALA A 28 -0.87 12.93 22.68
CA ALA A 28 -1.82 13.14 21.60
C ALA A 28 -1.18 13.79 20.36
N ASP A 29 -0.21 14.70 20.53
CA ASP A 29 0.51 15.33 19.42
C ASP A 29 1.50 14.39 18.74
N VAL A 30 2.20 13.54 19.50
CA VAL A 30 3.17 12.60 18.93
C VAL A 30 2.53 11.31 18.41
N ALA A 31 1.33 10.94 18.88
CA ALA A 31 0.65 9.70 18.47
C ALA A 31 0.46 9.62 16.93
N HIS A 32 0.14 10.74 16.28
CA HIS A 32 0.02 10.81 14.82
C HIS A 32 1.32 10.43 14.08
N LEU A 33 2.49 10.59 14.71
CA LEU A 33 3.79 10.24 14.13
C LEU A 33 4.09 8.74 14.21
N PHE A 34 3.40 8.00 15.09
CA PHE A 34 3.67 6.59 15.34
C PHE A 34 2.55 5.65 14.87
N TRP A 35 1.32 6.14 14.75
CA TRP A 35 0.11 5.34 14.52
C TRP A 35 -0.64 5.70 13.24
N SER A 36 -0.04 6.43 12.30
CA SER A 36 -0.64 6.56 10.97
C SER A 36 -0.61 5.21 10.25
N SER A 37 -1.77 4.74 9.80
CA SER A 37 -1.88 3.53 8.96
C SER A 37 -1.03 3.64 7.70
N ARG A 38 -1.04 4.82 7.06
CA ARG A 38 -0.14 5.18 5.96
C ARG A 38 1.32 5.02 6.35
N GLY A 39 1.72 5.63 7.47
CA GLY A 39 3.11 5.57 7.95
C GLY A 39 3.59 4.15 8.26
N GLN A 40 2.70 3.25 8.69
CA GLN A 40 3.01 1.83 8.91
C GLN A 40 3.19 1.08 7.58
N LEU A 41 2.27 1.26 6.63
CA LEU A 41 2.37 0.65 5.30
C LEU A 41 3.65 1.09 4.58
N ILE A 42 4.04 2.37 4.68
CA ILE A 42 5.30 2.87 4.14
C ILE A 42 6.51 2.19 4.79
N LYS A 43 6.51 2.02 6.12
CA LYS A 43 7.60 1.34 6.83
C LYS A 43 7.70 -0.12 6.44
N GLU A 44 6.58 -0.81 6.30
CA GLU A 44 6.54 -2.20 5.85
C GLU A 44 7.06 -2.36 4.42
N TYR A 45 6.58 -1.51 3.51
CA TYR A 45 7.08 -1.46 2.15
C TYR A 45 8.59 -1.20 2.12
N ASN A 46 9.07 -0.17 2.83
CA ASN A 46 10.49 0.18 2.87
C ASN A 46 11.34 -0.98 3.40
N LYS A 47 10.86 -1.73 4.40
CA LYS A 47 11.57 -2.92 4.90
C LYS A 47 11.74 -3.98 3.82
N ARG A 48 10.70 -4.26 3.02
CA ARG A 48 10.77 -5.23 1.90
C ARG A 48 11.63 -4.71 0.75
N ALA A 49 11.43 -3.44 0.37
CA ALA A 49 12.21 -2.76 -0.67
C ALA A 49 13.70 -2.73 -0.34
N GLN A 50 14.07 -2.51 0.92
CA GLN A 50 15.46 -2.58 1.36
C GLN A 50 16.01 -4.00 1.20
N GLY A 51 15.25 -5.04 1.57
CA GLY A 51 15.69 -6.42 1.37
C GLY A 51 15.89 -6.80 -0.11
N TRP A 52 15.05 -6.26 -0.99
CA TRP A 52 15.24 -6.40 -2.44
C TRP A 52 16.58 -5.79 -2.90
N MET A 53 16.88 -4.57 -2.44
CA MET A 53 18.11 -3.85 -2.79
C MET A 53 19.37 -4.48 -2.17
N ASP A 54 19.30 -4.92 -0.93
CA ASP A 54 20.46 -5.40 -0.17
C ASP A 54 20.94 -6.79 -0.64
N TYR A 55 20.00 -7.66 -1.02
CA TYR A 55 20.33 -9.04 -1.38
C TYR A 55 19.42 -9.66 -2.45
N GLY A 56 18.16 -9.22 -2.57
CA GLY A 56 17.19 -9.85 -3.47
C GLY A 56 17.58 -9.78 -4.95
N ILE A 57 18.12 -8.65 -5.42
CA ILE A 57 18.61 -8.48 -6.80
C ILE A 57 19.78 -9.43 -7.07
N GLU A 58 20.78 -9.44 -6.20
CA GLU A 58 22.00 -10.25 -6.38
C GLU A 58 21.68 -11.75 -6.33
N GLU A 59 20.76 -12.18 -5.46
CA GLU A 59 20.28 -13.56 -5.41
C GLU A 59 19.58 -13.97 -6.72
N PHE A 60 18.84 -13.06 -7.36
CA PHE A 60 18.06 -13.37 -8.56
C PHE A 60 18.87 -13.29 -9.86
N LYS A 61 19.98 -12.53 -9.89
CA LYS A 61 20.89 -12.41 -11.04
C LYS A 61 21.47 -13.75 -11.51
N GLY A 62 21.64 -14.72 -10.61
CA GLY A 62 22.17 -16.04 -10.94
C GLY A 62 21.16 -16.99 -11.60
N ALA A 63 19.90 -16.59 -11.74
CA ALA A 63 18.86 -17.46 -12.28
C ALA A 63 18.95 -17.62 -13.81
N SER A 64 18.46 -18.75 -14.32
CA SER A 64 18.29 -18.99 -15.75
C SER A 64 16.90 -19.58 -16.01
N PHE A 65 16.20 -19.03 -17.01
CA PHE A 65 14.84 -19.46 -17.35
C PHE A 65 14.67 -19.57 -18.86
N THR A 66 13.88 -20.55 -19.26
CA THR A 66 13.44 -20.69 -20.66
C THR A 66 11.93 -20.85 -20.72
N ALA A 67 11.31 -20.22 -21.70
CA ALA A 67 9.93 -20.47 -22.07
C ALA A 67 9.89 -21.42 -23.27
N GLU A 68 8.89 -22.27 -23.31
CA GLU A 68 8.60 -23.11 -24.45
C GLU A 68 7.17 -22.80 -24.91
N SER A 69 7.03 -22.53 -26.20
CA SER A 69 5.73 -22.30 -26.82
C SER A 69 5.73 -22.85 -28.24
N ASN A 70 4.70 -23.60 -28.61
CA ASN A 70 4.56 -24.25 -29.93
C ASN A 70 5.80 -25.06 -30.35
N GLY A 71 6.53 -25.65 -29.39
CA GLY A 71 7.75 -26.44 -29.63
C GLY A 71 9.03 -25.62 -29.82
N GLU A 72 8.96 -24.29 -29.78
CA GLU A 72 10.13 -23.41 -29.79
C GLU A 72 10.57 -23.07 -28.37
N LYS A 73 11.88 -23.14 -28.10
CA LYS A 73 12.48 -22.80 -26.80
C LYS A 73 13.10 -21.41 -26.86
N LEU A 74 12.59 -20.51 -26.02
CA LEU A 74 13.00 -19.12 -25.92
C LEU A 74 13.70 -18.87 -24.58
N THR A 75 14.86 -18.22 -24.60
CA THR A 75 15.59 -17.89 -23.37
C THR A 75 15.15 -16.54 -22.84
N LEU A 76 14.73 -16.48 -21.56
CA LEU A 76 14.37 -15.21 -20.94
C LEU A 76 15.63 -14.38 -20.65
N GLN A 77 15.55 -13.10 -20.97
CA GLN A 77 16.65 -12.15 -20.77
C GLN A 77 16.39 -11.29 -19.53
N PRO A 78 17.43 -10.94 -18.77
CA PRO A 78 17.29 -10.02 -17.66
C PRO A 78 16.93 -8.61 -18.17
N SER A 79 16.07 -7.92 -17.45
CA SER A 79 15.67 -6.54 -17.69
C SER A 79 15.71 -5.74 -16.40
N THR A 80 16.16 -4.49 -16.53
CA THR A 80 16.23 -3.50 -15.45
C THR A 80 15.32 -2.30 -15.69
N GLU A 81 14.37 -2.42 -16.61
CA GLU A 81 13.47 -1.32 -16.98
C GLU A 81 12.56 -0.95 -15.81
N LYS A 82 12.55 0.34 -15.46
CA LYS A 82 11.61 0.92 -14.50
C LYS A 82 10.46 1.56 -15.28
N GLY A 83 9.24 1.16 -14.99
CA GLY A 83 8.05 1.86 -15.50
C GLY A 83 7.72 3.06 -14.60
N GLY A 84 7.39 4.20 -15.17
CA GLY A 84 6.72 5.32 -14.49
C GLY A 84 7.50 6.08 -13.41
N GLU A 85 6.93 7.19 -12.96
CA GLU A 85 7.46 8.03 -11.89
C GLU A 85 7.37 7.30 -10.53
N TYR A 86 8.29 7.60 -9.61
CA TYR A 86 8.32 7.04 -8.25
C TYR A 86 8.20 5.51 -8.20
N TYR A 87 8.85 4.80 -9.13
CA TYR A 87 8.87 3.35 -9.14
C TYR A 87 9.42 2.76 -7.84
N PRO A 88 8.81 1.68 -7.30
CA PRO A 88 7.62 0.99 -7.79
C PRO A 88 6.28 1.54 -7.29
N ILE A 89 6.26 2.47 -6.34
CA ILE A 89 5.07 2.81 -5.52
C ILE A 89 4.12 3.88 -6.08
N ARG A 90 4.57 4.74 -6.99
CA ARG A 90 3.79 5.90 -7.50
C ARG A 90 3.39 6.93 -6.44
N ASP A 91 4.15 7.04 -5.37
CA ASP A 91 3.90 7.98 -4.28
C ASP A 91 5.21 8.67 -3.86
N ARG A 92 5.15 9.97 -3.59
CA ARG A 92 6.30 10.77 -3.12
C ARG A 92 6.61 10.54 -1.65
N CYS A 93 5.64 10.07 -0.89
CA CYS A 93 5.72 9.80 0.54
C CYS A 93 6.32 10.97 1.34
N ASN A 94 5.81 12.16 1.07
CA ASN A 94 6.22 13.41 1.68
C ASN A 94 5.08 14.10 2.43
N LEU A 95 4.01 13.37 2.76
CA LEU A 95 2.87 13.89 3.50
C LEU A 95 3.18 13.96 5.00
N LYS A 96 2.44 14.81 5.71
CA LYS A 96 2.55 14.91 7.17
C LYS A 96 2.14 13.58 7.82
N GLY A 97 3.05 12.99 8.59
CA GLY A 97 2.86 11.67 9.21
C GLY A 97 3.61 10.55 8.48
N ASP A 98 4.11 10.80 7.27
CA ASP A 98 5.00 9.87 6.57
C ASP A 98 6.36 9.77 7.31
N PRO A 99 7.06 8.63 7.22
CA PRO A 99 8.40 8.48 7.78
C PRO A 99 9.35 9.54 7.22
N LYS A 100 10.30 10.02 8.05
CA LYS A 100 11.24 11.09 7.64
C LYS A 100 12.06 10.79 6.39
N GLY A 101 12.30 9.51 6.10
CA GLY A 101 13.03 9.06 4.89
C GLY A 101 12.16 8.94 3.65
N GLY A 102 10.85 9.19 3.75
CA GLY A 102 9.88 8.92 2.70
C GLY A 102 9.81 7.44 2.34
N CYS A 103 9.39 7.16 1.11
CA CYS A 103 9.39 5.82 0.57
C CYS A 103 10.64 5.54 -0.24
N LEU A 104 11.13 4.31 -0.15
CA LEU A 104 12.27 3.84 -0.93
C LEU A 104 11.87 3.59 -2.38
N THR A 105 12.56 4.23 -3.31
CA THR A 105 12.58 3.79 -4.71
C THR A 105 13.62 2.69 -4.85
N THR A 106 13.39 1.75 -5.76
CA THR A 106 14.29 0.60 -5.95
C THR A 106 14.73 0.47 -7.40
N ASP A 107 15.75 -0.35 -7.61
CA ASP A 107 16.06 -0.90 -8.93
C ASP A 107 15.06 -1.98 -9.32
N ALA A 108 14.79 -2.09 -10.61
CA ALA A 108 14.03 -3.18 -11.19
C ALA A 108 15.01 -4.27 -11.66
N TYR A 109 14.68 -5.53 -11.41
CA TYR A 109 15.40 -6.66 -11.99
C TYR A 109 14.45 -7.85 -12.15
N TYR A 110 14.17 -8.22 -13.39
CA TYR A 110 13.26 -9.32 -13.73
C TYR A 110 13.71 -10.01 -15.02
N TYR A 111 13.20 -11.21 -15.30
CA TYR A 111 13.46 -11.91 -16.57
C TYR A 111 12.26 -11.76 -17.50
N ALA A 112 12.50 -11.50 -18.78
CA ALA A 112 11.44 -11.36 -19.76
C ALA A 112 11.78 -11.94 -21.12
N VAL A 113 10.75 -12.31 -21.88
CA VAL A 113 10.84 -12.69 -23.28
C VAL A 113 9.52 -12.42 -24.00
N ASP A 114 9.59 -12.07 -25.27
CA ASP A 114 8.39 -12.00 -26.12
C ASP A 114 8.13 -13.37 -26.75
N ILE A 115 6.95 -13.93 -26.48
CA ILE A 115 6.51 -15.21 -27.05
C ILE A 115 5.59 -14.92 -28.23
N PRO A 116 5.98 -15.28 -29.46
CA PRO A 116 5.13 -15.08 -30.63
C PRO A 116 3.97 -16.07 -30.61
N TYR A 117 2.76 -15.57 -30.87
CA TYR A 117 1.58 -16.39 -31.11
C TYR A 117 0.98 -16.18 -32.51
N ASN A 118 1.43 -15.16 -33.28
CA ASN A 118 1.19 -15.01 -34.72
C ASN A 118 -0.26 -15.29 -35.17
N GLY A 119 -1.25 -14.77 -34.42
CA GLY A 119 -2.68 -14.95 -34.71
C GLY A 119 -3.30 -16.28 -34.26
N ALA A 120 -2.56 -17.17 -33.60
CA ALA A 120 -3.13 -18.33 -32.91
C ALA A 120 -4.17 -17.90 -31.88
N LYS A 121 -5.26 -18.66 -31.72
CA LYS A 121 -6.35 -18.34 -30.76
C LYS A 121 -6.00 -18.66 -29.31
N SER A 122 -5.09 -19.61 -29.13
CA SER A 122 -4.60 -20.06 -27.83
C SER A 122 -3.08 -20.13 -27.86
N LEU A 123 -2.48 -19.95 -26.70
CA LEU A 123 -1.05 -19.98 -26.49
C LEU A 123 -0.73 -20.88 -25.29
N ASP A 124 -0.01 -21.97 -25.55
CA ASP A 124 0.57 -22.80 -24.50
C ASP A 124 1.91 -22.21 -24.08
N VAL A 125 2.07 -22.02 -22.77
CA VAL A 125 3.27 -21.46 -22.16
C VAL A 125 3.79 -22.42 -21.11
N VAL A 126 4.98 -22.98 -21.36
CA VAL A 126 5.71 -23.79 -20.39
C VAL A 126 6.97 -23.06 -19.96
N VAL A 127 7.04 -22.69 -18.69
CA VAL A 127 8.23 -22.08 -18.09
C VAL A 127 9.09 -23.18 -17.48
N ARG A 128 10.38 -23.16 -17.78
CA ARG A 128 11.36 -24.14 -17.29
C ARG A 128 12.56 -23.47 -16.67
N ASN A 129 13.16 -24.15 -15.70
CA ASN A 129 14.48 -23.80 -15.19
C ASN A 129 15.51 -24.04 -16.31
N GLY A 130 16.32 -23.02 -16.59
CA GLY A 130 17.29 -23.03 -17.68
C GLY A 130 18.45 -24.01 -17.45
N GLU A 131 18.80 -24.31 -16.18
CA GLU A 131 19.93 -25.16 -15.83
C GLU A 131 19.62 -26.65 -16.00
N ASN A 132 18.48 -27.11 -15.46
CA ASN A 132 18.12 -28.53 -15.40
C ASN A 132 16.91 -28.91 -16.29
N GLY A 133 16.24 -27.92 -16.90
CA GLY A 133 15.08 -28.14 -17.77
C GLY A 133 13.76 -28.49 -17.04
N ALA A 134 13.77 -28.49 -15.71
CA ALA A 134 12.58 -28.80 -14.90
C ALA A 134 11.45 -27.80 -15.17
N VAL A 135 10.21 -28.30 -15.22
CA VAL A 135 9.02 -27.46 -15.42
C VAL A 135 8.76 -26.67 -14.14
N ILE A 136 8.69 -25.35 -14.27
CA ILE A 136 8.34 -24.40 -13.20
C ILE A 136 6.83 -24.15 -13.22
N TYR A 137 6.27 -23.93 -14.41
CA TYR A 137 4.87 -23.58 -14.60
C TYR A 137 4.41 -23.96 -16.01
N ASN A 138 3.15 -24.33 -16.16
CA ASN A 138 2.54 -24.70 -17.43
C ASN A 138 1.08 -24.24 -17.43
N SER A 139 0.68 -23.47 -18.44
CA SER A 139 -0.70 -23.06 -18.61
C SER A 139 -0.99 -22.70 -20.08
N THR A 140 -2.28 -22.65 -20.41
CA THR A 140 -2.81 -22.30 -21.72
C THR A 140 -3.63 -21.03 -21.61
N TYR A 141 -3.34 -20.06 -22.47
CA TYR A 141 -4.01 -18.75 -22.47
C TYR A 141 -4.76 -18.52 -23.77
N THR A 142 -5.88 -17.82 -23.69
CA THR A 142 -6.54 -17.28 -24.90
C THR A 142 -5.78 -16.03 -25.34
N THR A 143 -5.47 -15.90 -26.63
CA THR A 143 -4.69 -14.75 -27.14
C THR A 143 -5.54 -13.50 -27.36
N SER A 144 -6.86 -13.64 -27.42
CA SER A 144 -7.80 -12.54 -27.59
C SER A 144 -9.04 -12.73 -26.72
N THR A 145 -9.48 -11.68 -26.05
CA THR A 145 -10.74 -11.66 -25.30
C THR A 145 -11.71 -10.68 -25.92
N LYS A 146 -12.97 -11.08 -25.97
CA LYS A 146 -14.08 -10.23 -26.39
C LYS A 146 -14.58 -9.45 -25.19
N SER A 147 -14.73 -8.14 -25.36
CA SER A 147 -15.25 -7.23 -24.35
C SER A 147 -16.42 -6.43 -24.90
N LEU A 148 -17.35 -6.10 -24.02
CA LEU A 148 -18.55 -5.32 -24.34
C LEU A 148 -18.57 -4.08 -23.45
N ILE A 149 -18.83 -2.92 -24.05
CA ILE A 149 -19.06 -1.67 -23.32
C ILE A 149 -20.37 -1.05 -23.80
N ASP A 150 -21.29 -0.80 -22.87
CA ASP A 150 -22.56 -0.16 -23.20
C ASP A 150 -22.39 1.33 -23.55
N PHE A 151 -23.41 1.90 -24.19
CA PHE A 151 -23.40 3.29 -24.63
C PHE A 151 -23.23 4.28 -23.46
N ASP A 152 -23.85 3.98 -22.32
CA ASP A 152 -23.79 4.85 -21.13
C ASP A 152 -22.35 4.93 -20.60
N SER A 153 -21.66 3.78 -20.50
CA SER A 153 -20.26 3.67 -20.08
C SER A 153 -19.29 4.26 -21.11
N LEU A 154 -19.64 4.19 -22.41
CA LEU A 154 -18.88 4.82 -23.48
C LEU A 154 -19.10 6.35 -23.53
N GLY A 155 -20.14 6.86 -22.86
CA GLY A 155 -20.46 8.29 -22.78
C GLY A 155 -21.23 8.83 -23.99
N CYS A 156 -22.05 8.01 -24.64
CA CYS A 156 -22.80 8.35 -25.85
C CYS A 156 -24.26 7.85 -25.78
N LYS A 157 -25.12 8.27 -26.71
CA LYS A 157 -26.59 8.07 -26.58
C LYS A 157 -27.22 7.24 -27.70
N ASP A 158 -26.68 7.31 -28.90
CA ASP A 158 -27.22 6.67 -30.09
C ASP A 158 -26.08 6.09 -30.94
N VAL A 159 -26.42 5.25 -31.91
CA VAL A 159 -25.42 4.58 -32.75
C VAL A 159 -24.49 5.60 -33.41
N ALA A 160 -25.02 6.70 -33.94
CA ALA A 160 -24.23 7.71 -34.65
C ALA A 160 -23.18 8.39 -33.75
N SER A 161 -23.53 8.70 -32.51
CA SER A 161 -22.62 9.28 -31.51
C SER A 161 -21.65 8.25 -30.93
N CYS A 162 -22.05 6.97 -30.84
CA CYS A 162 -21.23 5.89 -30.29
C CYS A 162 -20.26 5.27 -31.28
N THR A 163 -20.57 5.23 -32.57
CA THR A 163 -19.71 4.65 -33.62
C THR A 163 -18.26 5.18 -33.55
N PRO A 164 -17.98 6.49 -33.57
CA PRO A 164 -16.59 6.97 -33.56
C PRO A 164 -15.85 6.66 -32.25
N LEU A 165 -16.56 6.49 -31.13
CA LEU A 165 -15.97 6.08 -29.86
C LEU A 165 -15.66 4.59 -29.85
N CYS A 166 -16.56 3.78 -30.42
CA CYS A 166 -16.37 2.34 -30.56
C CYS A 166 -15.23 2.00 -31.53
N GLU A 167 -15.13 2.73 -32.65
CA GLU A 167 -14.04 2.60 -33.63
C GLU A 167 -12.68 2.96 -33.02
N LYS A 168 -12.63 3.94 -32.10
CA LYS A 168 -11.40 4.25 -31.34
C LYS A 168 -10.91 3.08 -30.47
N LEU A 169 -11.83 2.21 -30.04
CA LEU A 169 -11.50 0.98 -29.32
C LEU A 169 -11.17 -0.19 -30.28
N GLY A 170 -11.19 0.04 -31.60
CA GLY A 170 -11.09 -1.01 -32.61
C GLY A 170 -12.31 -1.93 -32.65
N GLY A 171 -13.43 -1.48 -32.10
CA GLY A 171 -14.67 -2.25 -31.98
C GLY A 171 -15.72 -1.94 -33.06
N THR A 172 -16.82 -2.68 -33.01
CA THR A 172 -18.00 -2.47 -33.85
C THR A 172 -19.28 -2.52 -33.00
N ILE A 173 -20.34 -1.85 -33.46
CA ILE A 173 -21.66 -1.90 -32.82
C ILE A 173 -22.50 -2.94 -33.60
N PRO A 174 -22.88 -4.08 -32.99
CA PRO A 174 -23.74 -5.04 -33.65
C PRO A 174 -25.11 -4.45 -34.02
N GLU A 175 -25.75 -4.97 -35.06
CA GLU A 175 -27.07 -4.48 -35.50
C GLU A 175 -28.12 -4.60 -34.38
N GLY A 176 -28.81 -3.50 -34.08
CA GLY A 176 -29.80 -3.43 -33.01
C GLY A 176 -29.25 -3.42 -31.58
N ALA A 177 -27.92 -3.49 -31.40
CA ALA A 177 -27.29 -3.45 -30.08
C ALA A 177 -27.13 -2.02 -29.55
N LYS A 178 -27.08 -1.90 -28.22
CA LYS A 178 -26.71 -0.67 -27.50
C LYS A 178 -25.39 -0.82 -26.75
N TRP A 179 -24.47 -1.57 -27.34
CA TRP A 179 -23.12 -1.79 -26.83
C TRP A 179 -22.13 -1.84 -27.99
N CYS A 180 -20.90 -1.42 -27.70
CA CYS A 180 -19.74 -1.61 -28.55
C CYS A 180 -19.08 -2.94 -28.19
N GLU A 181 -18.84 -3.77 -29.21
CA GLU A 181 -18.06 -4.99 -29.12
C GLU A 181 -16.63 -4.72 -29.60
N TYR A 182 -15.63 -5.01 -28.76
CA TYR A 182 -14.23 -4.86 -29.12
C TYR A 182 -13.40 -6.05 -28.61
N TYR A 183 -12.22 -6.22 -29.18
CA TYR A 183 -11.31 -7.31 -28.84
C TYR A 183 -10.05 -6.74 -28.20
N SER A 184 -9.60 -7.37 -27.12
CA SER A 184 -8.32 -7.07 -26.49
C SER A 184 -7.38 -8.26 -26.70
N SER A 185 -6.12 -8.01 -27.04
CA SER A 185 -5.12 -9.05 -27.24
C SER A 185 -4.30 -9.27 -25.97
N LEU A 186 -3.83 -10.49 -25.75
CA LEU A 186 -2.97 -10.85 -24.64
C LEU A 186 -1.65 -10.07 -24.76
N GLU A 187 -1.39 -9.20 -23.79
CA GLU A 187 -0.24 -8.28 -23.79
C GLU A 187 0.90 -8.82 -22.94
N GLU A 188 0.59 -9.26 -21.73
CA GLU A 188 1.59 -9.62 -20.73
C GLU A 188 1.15 -10.84 -19.93
N LEU A 189 2.10 -11.72 -19.64
CA LEU A 189 2.02 -12.74 -18.62
C LEU A 189 3.07 -12.43 -17.57
N CYS A 190 2.71 -12.39 -16.29
CA CYS A 190 3.66 -12.12 -15.24
C CYS A 190 3.47 -13.06 -14.05
N TYR A 191 4.55 -13.74 -13.66
CA TYR A 191 4.56 -14.69 -12.54
C TYR A 191 5.62 -14.35 -11.50
N ARG A 192 5.31 -14.69 -10.26
CA ARG A 192 6.23 -14.68 -9.13
C ARG A 192 6.90 -16.05 -8.99
N VAL A 193 8.22 -16.07 -8.83
CA VAL A 193 8.98 -17.30 -8.60
C VAL A 193 9.78 -17.21 -7.31
N ASN A 194 9.97 -18.37 -6.67
CA ASN A 194 10.83 -18.54 -5.51
C ASN A 194 11.84 -19.66 -5.77
N ARG A 195 13.03 -19.53 -5.17
CA ARG A 195 14.07 -20.55 -5.19
C ARG A 195 13.99 -21.38 -3.91
N ASN A 196 13.80 -22.68 -4.05
CA ASN A 196 13.82 -23.58 -2.91
C ASN A 196 15.26 -23.76 -2.37
N PRO A 197 15.43 -24.32 -1.16
CA PRO A 197 16.77 -24.57 -0.58
C PRO A 197 17.66 -25.51 -1.41
N SER A 198 17.06 -26.36 -2.25
CA SER A 198 17.76 -27.24 -3.19
C SER A 198 18.31 -26.50 -4.42
N GLY A 199 18.01 -25.19 -4.55
CA GLY A 199 18.46 -24.34 -5.62
C GLY A 199 17.55 -24.29 -6.85
N GLU A 200 16.42 -25.00 -6.83
CA GLU A 200 15.46 -25.04 -7.93
C GLU A 200 14.39 -23.96 -7.78
N TYR A 201 13.99 -23.36 -8.90
CA TYR A 201 12.89 -22.40 -8.94
C TYR A 201 11.53 -23.10 -9.07
N SER A 202 10.54 -22.58 -8.37
CA SER A 202 9.13 -22.94 -8.51
C SER A 202 8.28 -21.67 -8.52
N ILE A 203 7.02 -21.81 -8.94
CA ILE A 203 6.03 -20.76 -8.79
C ILE A 203 5.86 -20.39 -7.30
N ASP A 204 5.71 -19.11 -6.98
CA ASP A 204 5.45 -18.61 -5.62
C ASP A 204 3.95 -18.70 -5.30
N ASP A 205 3.47 -19.94 -5.20
CA ASP A 205 2.12 -20.32 -4.79
C ASP A 205 2.15 -21.63 -3.97
N PRO A 206 1.75 -21.60 -2.68
CA PRO A 206 1.35 -20.42 -1.90
C PRO A 206 2.51 -19.42 -1.73
N PRO A 207 2.22 -18.14 -1.50
CA PRO A 207 3.25 -17.11 -1.45
C PRO A 207 4.16 -17.28 -0.23
N THR A 208 5.45 -17.03 -0.45
CA THR A 208 6.50 -17.20 0.58
C THR A 208 6.34 -16.21 1.75
N TRP A 209 5.63 -15.11 1.54
CA TRP A 209 5.24 -14.16 2.57
C TRP A 209 3.78 -13.74 2.39
N GLU A 210 3.17 -13.26 3.48
CA GLU A 210 1.76 -12.87 3.49
C GLU A 210 1.52 -11.64 2.61
N LEU A 211 0.90 -11.88 1.45
CA LEU A 211 0.43 -10.83 0.55
C LEU A 211 -0.85 -10.21 1.12
N GLU A 212 -0.91 -8.89 1.16
CA GLU A 212 -2.16 -8.14 1.40
C GLU A 212 -3.21 -8.60 0.38
N VAL A 213 -4.21 -9.33 0.88
CA VAL A 213 -5.29 -9.95 0.09
C VAL A 213 -4.78 -11.00 -0.91
N TYR A 214 -4.35 -12.16 -0.39
CA TYR A 214 -4.03 -13.31 -1.23
C TYR A 214 -5.29 -13.98 -1.79
N THR A 215 -5.33 -14.17 -3.12
CA THR A 215 -6.47 -14.75 -3.84
C THR A 215 -6.15 -16.07 -4.54
N GLY A 216 -5.05 -16.75 -4.18
CA GLY A 216 -4.73 -18.06 -4.76
C GLY A 216 -4.08 -18.04 -6.14
N LEU A 217 -3.51 -16.91 -6.59
CA LEU A 217 -2.91 -16.79 -7.93
C LEU A 217 -1.47 -16.25 -7.90
N PRO A 218 -0.56 -16.76 -8.75
CA PRO A 218 0.87 -16.41 -8.76
C PRO A 218 1.24 -15.13 -9.53
N GLY A 219 0.26 -14.29 -9.86
CA GLY A 219 0.43 -13.10 -10.69
C GLY A 219 1.33 -11.99 -10.11
N CYS A 220 1.81 -11.04 -10.91
CA CYS A 220 2.66 -9.97 -10.40
C CYS A 220 1.90 -8.72 -9.92
N GLU A 221 0.67 -8.53 -10.39
CA GLU A 221 -0.11 -7.33 -10.14
C GLU A 221 -1.38 -7.69 -9.40
N TYR A 222 -1.72 -6.90 -8.39
CA TYR A 222 -2.97 -7.08 -7.66
C TYR A 222 -4.03 -6.12 -8.21
N GLN A 223 -5.21 -6.65 -8.55
CA GLN A 223 -6.39 -5.86 -8.84
C GLN A 223 -7.63 -6.70 -8.50
N LEU A 224 -8.18 -6.55 -7.29
CA LEU A 224 -9.19 -7.43 -6.66
C LEU A 224 -8.76 -8.90 -6.48
N ALA A 225 -7.89 -9.39 -7.35
CA ALA A 225 -7.15 -10.65 -7.31
C ALA A 225 -5.78 -10.47 -7.96
N TRP A 226 -4.85 -11.36 -7.66
CA TRP A 226 -3.54 -11.38 -8.33
C TRP A 226 -3.69 -11.79 -9.79
N LYS A 227 -3.15 -10.97 -10.69
CA LYS A 227 -3.28 -11.13 -12.14
C LYS A 227 -2.01 -11.72 -12.74
N GLU A 228 -2.18 -12.91 -13.31
CA GLU A 228 -1.15 -13.57 -14.11
C GLU A 228 -1.08 -13.03 -15.54
N MET A 229 -2.18 -12.44 -16.03
CA MET A 229 -2.32 -12.01 -17.42
C MET A 229 -2.95 -10.63 -17.55
N LYS A 230 -2.51 -9.89 -18.56
CA LYS A 230 -3.03 -8.59 -18.94
C LYS A 230 -3.39 -8.58 -20.43
N TYR A 231 -4.54 -8.00 -20.75
CA TYR A 231 -4.98 -7.77 -22.12
C TYR A 231 -4.95 -6.27 -22.42
N GLU A 232 -4.61 -5.93 -23.66
CA GLU A 232 -4.59 -4.55 -24.15
C GLU A 232 -5.48 -4.41 -25.38
N GLN A 233 -6.10 -3.24 -25.53
CA GLN A 233 -6.94 -2.85 -26.68
C GLN A 233 -6.07 -2.52 -27.91
N LYS A 234 -5.19 -3.44 -28.29
CA LYS A 234 -4.31 -3.33 -29.45
C LYS A 234 -4.10 -4.72 -30.05
N GLN A 235 -4.05 -4.81 -31.38
CA GLN A 235 -3.64 -6.06 -32.02
C GLN A 235 -2.16 -6.32 -31.72
N ARG A 236 -1.88 -7.54 -31.24
CA ARG A 236 -0.53 -8.01 -30.97
C ARG A 236 -0.34 -9.39 -31.60
N GLU A 237 0.92 -9.69 -31.92
CA GLU A 237 1.34 -10.99 -32.46
C GLU A 237 2.24 -11.75 -31.47
N SER A 238 2.59 -11.10 -30.35
CA SER A 238 3.37 -11.68 -29.27
C SER A 238 2.86 -11.21 -27.91
N VAL A 239 3.13 -12.01 -26.89
CA VAL A 239 2.90 -11.69 -25.48
C VAL A 239 4.24 -11.56 -24.77
N LYS A 240 4.37 -10.56 -23.89
CA LYS A 240 5.55 -10.43 -23.03
C LYS A 240 5.39 -11.33 -21.81
N LEU A 241 6.21 -12.37 -21.70
CA LEU A 241 6.32 -13.18 -20.47
C LEU A 241 7.33 -12.52 -19.54
N ILE A 242 6.97 -12.36 -18.27
CA ILE A 242 7.79 -11.76 -17.21
C ILE A 242 7.84 -12.72 -16.01
N LEU A 243 9.04 -12.98 -15.51
CA LEU A 243 9.27 -13.66 -14.23
C LEU A 243 9.93 -12.69 -13.24
N ARG A 244 9.28 -12.51 -12.10
CA ARG A 244 9.78 -11.69 -10.98
C ARG A 244 10.12 -12.58 -9.80
N SER A 245 11.15 -12.19 -9.06
CA SER A 245 11.39 -12.77 -7.74
C SER A 245 10.21 -12.43 -6.82
N TYR A 246 9.81 -13.37 -5.96
CA TYR A 246 8.84 -13.11 -4.89
C TYR A 246 9.25 -11.96 -3.95
N ARG A 247 10.55 -11.60 -3.91
CA ARG A 247 11.10 -10.49 -3.13
C ARG A 247 11.08 -9.15 -3.87
N ASP A 248 10.73 -9.12 -5.15
CA ASP A 248 10.75 -7.90 -5.95
C ASP A 248 9.89 -6.81 -5.30
N ALA A 249 10.47 -5.61 -5.17
CA ALA A 249 9.80 -4.45 -4.58
C ALA A 249 8.51 -4.07 -5.35
N TYR A 250 8.40 -4.43 -6.64
CA TYR A 250 7.18 -4.30 -7.43
C TYR A 250 6.01 -5.10 -6.83
N ILE A 251 6.25 -6.36 -6.43
CA ILE A 251 5.24 -7.21 -5.80
C ILE A 251 4.82 -6.61 -4.46
N SER A 252 5.79 -6.14 -3.68
CA SER A 252 5.54 -5.50 -2.39
C SER A 252 4.72 -4.22 -2.54
N ALA A 253 5.05 -3.36 -3.51
CA ALA A 253 4.30 -2.16 -3.80
C ALA A 253 2.87 -2.49 -4.25
N SER A 254 2.72 -3.43 -5.19
CA SER A 254 1.42 -3.87 -5.70
C SER A 254 0.51 -4.38 -4.58
N SER A 255 1.06 -5.20 -3.68
CA SER A 255 0.34 -5.75 -2.53
C SER A 255 -0.08 -4.65 -1.55
N ILE A 256 0.87 -3.88 -1.03
CA ILE A 256 0.64 -2.91 0.05
C ILE A 256 -0.24 -1.73 -0.40
N THR A 257 -0.18 -1.36 -1.67
CA THR A 257 -1.01 -0.27 -2.24
C THR A 257 -2.30 -0.78 -2.87
N TYR A 258 -2.66 -2.05 -2.66
CA TYR A 258 -3.86 -2.68 -3.23
C TYR A 258 -3.98 -2.45 -4.75
N GLY A 259 -2.87 -2.57 -5.48
CA GLY A 259 -2.82 -2.48 -6.94
C GLY A 259 -2.69 -1.08 -7.52
N CYS A 260 -2.79 -0.02 -6.70
CA CYS A 260 -2.70 1.35 -7.18
C CYS A 260 -1.37 1.60 -7.90
N SER A 261 -0.27 1.10 -7.33
CA SER A 261 1.08 1.29 -7.85
C SER A 261 1.34 0.64 -9.21
N SER A 262 0.74 -0.53 -9.45
CA SER A 262 0.84 -1.28 -10.71
C SER A 262 -0.05 -0.69 -11.82
N THR A 263 -1.15 -0.04 -11.44
CA THR A 263 -2.14 0.51 -12.39
C THR A 263 -1.72 1.86 -12.97
N HIS A 264 -0.87 2.62 -12.28
CA HIS A 264 -0.48 3.97 -12.66
C HIS A 264 0.99 4.04 -13.09
N MET A 265 1.29 4.97 -13.99
CA MET A 265 2.67 5.28 -14.43
C MET A 265 3.14 6.65 -13.92
N THR A 266 2.26 7.44 -13.34
CA THR A 266 2.55 8.77 -12.79
C THR A 266 2.37 8.76 -11.27
N GLU A 267 2.81 9.83 -10.61
CA GLU A 267 2.49 10.03 -9.19
C GLU A 267 0.98 10.05 -8.96
N THR A 268 0.49 9.28 -7.99
CA THR A 268 -0.95 9.13 -7.68
C THR A 268 -1.19 8.97 -6.17
N SER A 269 -0.19 9.23 -5.33
CA SER A 269 -0.30 9.12 -3.87
C SER A 269 -0.92 7.78 -3.41
N CYS A 270 -0.39 6.68 -3.94
CA CYS A 270 -1.02 5.35 -3.82
C CYS A 270 -1.13 4.78 -2.41
N PHE A 271 -0.41 5.29 -1.40
CA PHE A 271 -0.68 4.87 -0.04
C PHE A 271 -1.95 5.54 0.50
N PRO A 272 -2.86 4.78 1.13
CA PRO A 272 -4.12 5.33 1.63
C PRO A 272 -3.87 6.47 2.61
N THR A 273 -4.53 7.61 2.40
CA THR A 273 -4.41 8.79 3.27
C THR A 273 -5.38 8.75 4.46
N SER A 274 -6.35 7.82 4.43
CA SER A 274 -7.36 7.65 5.47
C SER A 274 -7.75 6.18 5.62
N SER A 275 -7.10 5.43 6.50
CA SER A 275 -7.81 4.29 7.08
C SER A 275 -8.80 4.81 8.13
N GLU A 276 -9.89 4.08 8.35
CA GLU A 276 -10.78 4.29 9.50
C GLU A 276 -10.01 4.34 10.84
N GLY A 277 -8.85 3.67 10.90
CA GLY A 277 -7.88 3.74 12.00
C GLY A 277 -7.28 5.13 12.19
N ASP A 278 -6.97 5.87 11.13
CA ASP A 278 -6.48 7.26 11.21
C ASP A 278 -7.60 8.22 11.63
N GLN A 279 -8.85 7.98 11.20
CA GLN A 279 -10.01 8.74 11.69
C GLN A 279 -10.28 8.46 13.18
N ARG A 280 -10.22 7.20 13.61
CA ARG A 280 -10.37 6.80 15.02
C ARG A 280 -9.22 7.33 15.87
N LEU A 281 -7.98 7.31 15.37
CA LEU A 281 -6.83 7.92 16.03
C LEU A 281 -7.01 9.43 16.15
N ASN A 282 -7.43 10.12 15.09
CA ASN A 282 -7.77 11.54 15.13
C ASN A 282 -8.84 11.86 16.17
N LEU A 283 -9.86 11.02 16.25
CA LEU A 283 -10.93 11.16 17.24
C LEU A 283 -10.41 10.94 18.67
N ILE A 284 -9.60 9.89 18.91
CA ILE A 284 -8.99 9.61 20.21
C ILE A 284 -8.04 10.75 20.63
N CYS A 285 -7.17 11.21 19.73
CA CYS A 285 -6.25 12.32 19.97
C CYS A 285 -7.01 13.63 20.27
N MET A 286 -8.14 13.88 19.59
CA MET A 286 -9.02 15.00 19.89
C MET A 286 -9.60 14.89 21.31
N TYR A 287 -10.10 13.72 21.70
CA TYR A 287 -10.62 13.50 23.05
C TYR A 287 -9.54 13.62 24.13
N LEU A 288 -8.32 13.16 23.88
CA LEU A 288 -7.19 13.33 24.80
C LEU A 288 -6.84 14.81 25.00
N LYS A 289 -6.86 15.62 23.93
CA LYS A 289 -6.65 17.07 24.00
C LYS A 289 -7.76 17.79 24.75
N LEU A 290 -9.02 17.47 24.47
CA LEU A 290 -10.17 18.02 25.19
C LEU A 290 -10.15 17.62 26.67
N GLY A 291 -9.79 16.38 26.96
CA GLY A 291 -9.59 15.89 28.32
C GLY A 291 -8.48 16.66 29.06
N ALA A 292 -7.32 16.86 28.43
CA ALA A 292 -6.23 17.65 29.01
C ALA A 292 -6.66 19.09 29.32
N ILE A 293 -7.40 19.74 28.42
CA ILE A 293 -7.96 21.09 28.65
C ILE A 293 -8.97 21.06 29.81
N GLY A 294 -9.86 20.07 29.85
CA GLY A 294 -10.85 19.89 30.92
C GLY A 294 -10.21 19.70 32.30
N PHE A 295 -9.16 18.88 32.40
CA PHE A 295 -8.39 18.70 33.63
C PHE A 295 -7.74 20.01 34.08
N MET A 296 -7.13 20.78 33.16
CA MET A 296 -6.54 22.07 33.50
C MET A 296 -7.56 23.07 34.07
N ILE A 297 -8.80 23.08 33.54
CA ILE A 297 -9.89 23.92 34.05
C ILE A 297 -10.33 23.46 35.44
N LEU A 298 -10.52 22.15 35.65
CA LEU A 298 -10.89 21.59 36.95
C LEU A 298 -9.81 21.88 38.02
N ASP A 299 -8.54 21.71 37.66
CA ASP A 299 -7.42 22.01 38.55
C ASP A 299 -7.39 23.50 38.92
N ALA A 300 -7.63 24.39 37.95
CA ALA A 300 -7.76 25.82 38.22
C ALA A 300 -8.92 26.11 39.20
N ILE A 301 -10.07 25.47 39.03
CA ILE A 301 -11.23 25.62 39.94
C ILE A 301 -10.89 25.11 41.35
N VAL A 302 -10.25 23.95 41.48
CA VAL A 302 -9.84 23.39 42.77
C VAL A 302 -8.84 24.30 43.47
N ILE A 303 -7.86 24.83 42.74
CA ILE A 303 -6.89 25.80 43.26
C ILE A 303 -7.61 27.06 43.75
N ILE A 304 -8.54 27.62 42.97
CA ILE A 304 -9.34 28.80 43.36
C ILE A 304 -10.14 28.49 44.63
N ILE A 305 -10.83 27.36 44.72
CA ILE A 305 -11.59 26.95 45.91
C ILE A 305 -10.66 26.81 47.11
N MET A 306 -9.50 26.17 46.96
CA MET A 306 -8.53 26.03 48.04
C MET A 306 -8.02 27.39 48.52
N VAL A 307 -7.67 28.30 47.60
CA VAL A 307 -7.27 29.68 47.94
C VAL A 307 -8.41 30.40 48.67
N CYS A 308 -9.64 30.31 48.19
CA CYS A 308 -10.82 30.91 48.81
C CYS A 308 -11.09 30.35 50.22
N VAL A 309 -10.94 29.03 50.43
CA VAL A 309 -11.12 28.39 51.76
C VAL A 309 -10.01 28.78 52.73
N VAL A 310 -8.76 28.85 52.26
CA VAL A 310 -7.61 29.28 53.09
C VAL A 310 -7.75 30.76 53.48
N VAL A 311 -8.12 31.63 52.53
CA VAL A 311 -8.36 33.06 52.79
C VAL A 311 -9.61 33.27 53.67
N GLY A 312 -10.67 32.47 53.47
CA GLY A 312 -11.89 32.51 54.28
C GLY A 312 -11.69 32.07 55.73
N LYS A 313 -10.86 31.05 55.97
CA LYS A 313 -10.43 30.64 57.33
C LYS A 313 -9.54 31.70 57.98
N GLY A 314 -8.68 32.37 57.22
CA GLY A 314 -7.86 33.49 57.70
C GLY A 314 -8.69 34.69 58.17
N LYS A 315 -9.87 34.93 57.56
CA LYS A 315 -10.81 35.97 58.02
C LYS A 315 -11.57 35.58 59.29
N LYS A 316 -12.09 34.34 59.40
CA LYS A 316 -12.78 33.88 60.62
C LYS A 316 -11.86 33.80 61.85
N GLY A 317 -10.58 33.44 61.67
CA GLY A 317 -9.59 33.44 62.76
C GLY A 317 -9.28 34.83 63.33
N LYS A 318 -9.46 35.90 62.54
CA LYS A 318 -9.30 37.29 63.03
C LYS A 318 -10.54 37.83 63.75
N THR A 319 -11.73 37.28 63.50
CA THR A 319 -12.96 37.75 64.15
C THR A 319 -13.09 37.24 65.59
N TYR A 320 -12.65 36.02 65.88
CA TYR A 320 -12.67 35.48 67.26
C TYR A 320 -11.57 36.09 68.16
N ALA A 321 -10.53 36.69 67.59
CA ALA A 321 -9.51 37.42 68.36
C ALA A 321 -9.95 38.85 68.74
N ALA A 322 -11.05 39.37 68.16
CA ALA A 322 -11.55 40.72 68.41
C ALA A 322 -12.71 40.78 69.44
N GLN A 323 -13.09 39.66 70.06
CA GLN A 323 -14.14 39.58 71.10
C GLN A 323 -13.60 39.24 72.50
N LEU A 324 -12.27 39.32 72.72
CA LEU A 324 -11.60 39.01 73.99
C LEU A 324 -10.66 40.16 74.45
N VAL A 325 -11.10 41.42 74.28
CA VAL A 325 -10.48 42.59 74.92
C VAL A 325 -11.54 43.32 75.73
#